data_AF-A0A3D6BTI0-F1
#
_entry.id   AF-A0A3D6BTI0-F1
#
_cell.length_a   1.000
_cell.length_b   1.000
_cell.length_c   1.000
_cell.angle_alpha   90.00
_cell.angle_beta   90.00
_cell.angle_gamma   90.00
#
_symmetry.space_group_name_H-M   'P 1'
#
loop_
_entity.id
_entity.type
_entity.pdbx_description
1 polymer ?
#
loop_
_entity_poly.entity_id
_entity_poly.type
_entity_poly.pdbx_seq_one_letter_code
_entity_poly.pdbx_strand_id
1 'polypeptide(L)'
;MISGKNYIGNQLTATGTKTYKTFNPQLHIENQPVYTEATKEEINAAVTLASQAFKTFRNISGEQKAAFLNAIADEIMALDSELIATYCSETG
;
A
#
# COMPACT_ATOMS: atom_id res chain seq x y z
N MET A 1 3.15 2.69 11.32
CA MET A 1 1.92 2.01 11.83
C MET A 1 0.97 1.76 10.67
N ILE A 2 0.63 0.49 10.43
CA ILE A 2 -0.22 0.05 9.31
C ILE A 2 -1.68 0.48 9.56
N SER A 3 -2.28 1.20 8.62
CA SER A 3 -3.62 1.79 8.78
C SER A 3 -4.77 0.83 8.49
N GLY A 4 -4.54 -0.22 7.69
CA GLY A 4 -5.58 -1.14 7.22
C GLY A 4 -6.57 -0.55 6.20
N LYS A 5 -6.35 0.70 5.78
CA LYS A 5 -7.20 1.43 4.83
C LYS A 5 -6.61 1.40 3.43
N ASN A 6 -7.47 1.58 2.42
CA ASN A 6 -7.09 1.64 1.02
C ASN A 6 -6.53 3.03 0.67
N TYR A 7 -5.41 3.08 -0.03
CA TYR A 7 -4.85 4.31 -0.60
C TYR A 7 -5.50 4.61 -1.96
N ILE A 8 -6.38 5.61 -2.02
CA ILE A 8 -7.10 6.03 -3.22
C ILE A 8 -6.66 7.45 -3.57
N GLY A 9 -5.76 7.59 -4.55
CA GLY A 9 -5.12 8.86 -4.85
C GLY A 9 -4.27 9.34 -3.66
N ASN A 10 -4.63 10.48 -3.07
CA ASN A 10 -3.99 11.03 -1.87
C ASN A 10 -4.84 10.84 -0.59
N GLN A 11 -5.84 9.96 -0.62
CA GLN A 11 -6.76 9.74 0.50
C GLN A 11 -6.70 8.30 1.00
N LEU A 12 -6.93 8.12 2.31
CA LEU A 12 -7.11 6.82 2.94
C LEU A 12 -8.61 6.55 3.14
N THR A 13 -9.14 5.51 2.50
CA THR A 13 -10.55 5.15 2.54
C THR A 13 -10.76 3.72 3.03
N ALA A 14 -11.91 3.46 3.65
CA ALA A 14 -12.31 2.15 4.15
C ALA A 14 -13.84 2.08 4.24
N THR A 15 -14.50 2.25 3.09
CA THR A 15 -15.97 2.29 3.01
C THR A 15 -16.61 0.90 2.91
N GLY A 16 -15.80 -0.14 2.76
CA GLY A 16 -16.25 -1.53 2.74
C GLY A 16 -16.74 -2.03 4.10
N THR A 17 -17.61 -3.03 4.07
CA THR A 17 -18.16 -3.67 5.28
C THR A 17 -17.41 -4.95 5.67
N LYS A 18 -16.70 -5.57 4.73
CA LYS A 18 -15.89 -6.74 5.02
C LYS A 18 -14.52 -6.32 5.51
N THR A 19 -14.09 -6.95 6.59
CA THR A 19 -12.76 -6.79 7.16
C THR A 19 -12.08 -8.14 7.32
N TYR A 20 -10.76 -8.14 7.32
CA TYR A 20 -9.94 -9.31 7.53
C TYR A 20 -8.64 -8.91 8.21
N LYS A 21 -7.94 -9.88 8.79
CA LYS A 21 -6.60 -9.71 9.34
C LYS A 21 -5.65 -10.65 8.62
N THR A 22 -4.38 -10.28 8.59
CA THR A 22 -3.33 -11.23 8.18
C THR A 22 -3.07 -12.23 9.29
N PHE A 23 -2.42 -13.35 8.96
CA PHE A 23 -2.22 -14.45 9.89
C PHE A 23 -0.73 -14.70 10.07
N ASN A 24 -0.30 -14.90 11.31
CA ASN A 24 1.06 -15.31 11.63
C ASN A 24 1.15 -16.83 11.68
N PRO A 25 1.78 -17.48 10.68
CA PRO A 25 1.85 -18.93 10.63
C PRO A 25 2.81 -19.52 11.66
N GLN A 26 3.82 -18.78 12.11
CA GLN A 26 4.80 -19.25 13.10
C GLN A 26 4.20 -19.33 14.51
N LEU A 27 3.38 -18.34 14.86
CA LEU A 27 2.70 -18.24 16.16
C LEU A 27 1.30 -18.85 16.17
N HIS A 28 0.75 -19.15 14.99
CA HIS A 28 -0.62 -19.65 14.81
C HIS A 28 -1.68 -18.70 15.39
N ILE A 29 -1.52 -17.39 15.15
CA ILE A 29 -2.43 -16.33 15.61
C ILE A 29 -2.70 -15.30 14.52
N GLU A 30 -3.81 -14.55 14.62
CA GLU A 30 -4.04 -13.38 13.77
C GLU A 30 -3.09 -12.23 14.11
N ASN A 31 -2.61 -11.51 13.10
CA ASN A 31 -1.89 -10.26 13.30
C ASN A 31 -2.85 -9.15 13.76
N GLN A 32 -2.29 -8.12 14.41
CA GLN A 32 -3.08 -7.00 14.92
C GLN A 32 -3.77 -6.15 13.83
N PRO A 33 -3.15 -5.85 12.67
CA PRO A 33 -3.76 -4.95 11.69
C PRO A 33 -5.04 -5.54 11.09
N VAL A 34 -6.09 -4.72 11.06
CA VAL A 34 -7.37 -5.04 10.43
C VAL A 34 -7.46 -4.30 9.11
N TYR A 35 -7.70 -5.01 8.02
CA TYR A 35 -7.81 -4.49 6.67
C TYR A 35 -9.28 -4.45 6.22
N THR A 36 -9.66 -3.41 5.50
CA THR A 36 -11.01 -3.28 4.91
C THR A 36 -10.99 -3.59 3.42
N GLU A 37 -11.86 -4.51 2.97
CA GLU A 37 -12.03 -4.83 1.55
C GLU A 37 -12.47 -3.57 0.77
N ALA A 38 -11.77 -3.26 -0.31
CA ALA A 38 -12.10 -2.11 -1.14
C ALA A 38 -13.46 -2.29 -1.82
N THR A 39 -14.28 -1.24 -1.81
CA THR A 39 -15.58 -1.24 -2.50
C THR A 39 -15.41 -1.06 -4.01
N LYS A 40 -16.46 -1.38 -4.77
CA LYS A 40 -16.47 -1.12 -6.23
C LYS A 40 -16.29 0.37 -6.53
N GLU A 41 -16.86 1.22 -5.68
CA GLU A 41 -16.79 2.67 -5.77
C GLU A 41 -15.36 3.17 -5.53
N GLU A 42 -14.67 2.64 -4.51
CA GLU A 42 -13.26 2.94 -4.24
C GLU A 42 -12.34 2.49 -5.39
N ILE A 43 -12.58 1.29 -5.94
CA ILE A 43 -11.83 0.79 -7.09
C ILE A 43 -12.03 1.69 -8.32
N ASN A 44 -13.28 2.07 -8.62
CA ASN A 44 -13.59 2.97 -9.73
C ASN A 44 -12.94 4.36 -9.54
N ALA A 45 -12.94 4.88 -8.32
CA ALA A 45 -12.28 6.14 -7.99
C ALA A 45 -10.75 6.04 -8.19
N ALA A 46 -10.11 4.95 -7.72
CA ALA A 46 -8.68 4.72 -7.91
C ALA A 46 -8.30 4.69 -9.39
N VAL A 47 -9.04 3.93 -10.22
CA VAL A 47 -8.80 3.85 -11.67
C VAL A 47 -8.98 5.20 -12.34
N THR A 48 -10.00 5.96 -11.96
CA THR A 48 -10.27 7.30 -12.51
C THR A 48 -9.12 8.26 -12.19
N LEU A 49 -8.68 8.30 -10.93
CA LEU A 49 -7.60 9.17 -10.47
C LEU A 49 -6.26 8.77 -11.11
N ALA A 50 -5.96 7.47 -11.20
CA ALA A 50 -4.75 6.96 -11.87
C ALA A 50 -4.73 7.36 -13.35
N SER A 51 -5.87 7.24 -14.05
CA SER A 51 -6.01 7.63 -15.45
C SER A 51 -5.80 9.13 -15.67
N GLN A 52 -6.25 9.97 -14.72
CA GLN A 52 -6.02 11.40 -14.75
C GLN A 52 -4.54 11.74 -14.49
N ALA A 53 -3.95 11.15 -13.44
CA ALA A 53 -2.54 11.37 -13.08
C ALA A 53 -1.57 10.93 -14.20
N PHE A 54 -1.90 9.84 -14.90
CA PHE A 54 -1.10 9.35 -16.02
C PHE A 54 -0.87 10.39 -17.11
N LYS A 55 -1.87 11.26 -17.39
CA LYS A 55 -1.75 12.32 -18.42
C LYS A 55 -0.58 13.26 -18.15
N THR A 56 -0.27 13.53 -16.88
CA THR A 56 0.88 14.33 -16.46
C THR A 56 2.12 13.46 -16.28
N PHE A 57 2.00 12.34 -15.55
CA PHE A 57 3.12 11.48 -15.20
C PHE A 57 3.85 10.90 -16.42
N ARG A 58 3.14 10.62 -17.51
CA ARG A 58 3.75 10.12 -18.76
C ARG A 58 4.78 11.07 -19.35
N ASN A 59 4.64 12.38 -19.10
CA ASN A 59 5.52 13.42 -19.64
C ASN A 59 6.68 13.78 -18.71
N ILE A 60 6.74 13.22 -17.50
CA ILE A 60 7.87 13.41 -16.57
C ILE A 60 9.13 12.77 -17.18
N SER A 61 10.26 13.47 -17.05
CA SER A 61 11.54 13.05 -17.61
C SER A 61 12.03 11.73 -17.00
N GLY A 62 12.89 11.03 -17.73
CA GLY A 62 13.54 9.82 -17.22
C GLY A 62 14.36 10.08 -15.96
N GLU A 63 15.07 11.21 -15.91
CA GLU A 63 15.87 11.63 -14.76
C GLU A 63 15.01 11.85 -13.51
N GLN A 64 13.88 12.56 -13.64
CA GLN A 64 12.96 12.78 -12.52
C GLN A 64 12.32 11.49 -12.03
N LYS A 65 11.97 10.57 -12.95
CA LYS A 65 11.47 9.23 -12.59
C LYS A 65 12.53 8.41 -11.87
N ALA A 66 13.79 8.45 -12.32
CA ALA A 66 14.89 7.77 -11.68
C ALA A 66 15.14 8.30 -10.26
N ALA A 67 15.15 9.62 -10.08
CA ALA A 67 15.27 10.25 -8.77
C ALA A 67 14.14 9.82 -7.82
N PHE A 68 12.89 9.77 -8.31
CA PHE A 68 11.75 9.29 -7.54
C PHE A 68 11.88 7.82 -7.13
N LEU A 69 12.31 6.94 -8.05
CA LEU A 69 12.50 5.51 -7.75
C LEU A 69 13.67 5.26 -6.77
N ASN A 70 14.76 6.02 -6.89
CA ASN A 70 15.88 5.94 -5.95
C ASN A 70 15.45 6.37 -4.55
N ALA A 71 14.66 7.45 -4.43
CA ALA A 71 14.10 7.85 -3.14
C ALA A 71 13.21 6.76 -2.52
N ILE A 72 12.39 6.06 -3.33
CA ILE A 72 11.63 4.90 -2.84
C ILE A 72 12.56 3.79 -2.35
N ALA A 73 13.65 3.50 -3.06
CA ALA A 73 14.62 2.50 -2.64
C ALA A 73 15.31 2.87 -1.32
N ASP A 74 15.69 4.14 -1.15
CA ASP A 74 16.28 4.64 0.08
C ASP A 74 15.32 4.48 1.27
N GLU A 75 14.04 4.82 1.10
CA GLU A 75 13.01 4.64 2.13
C GLU A 75 12.76 3.15 2.46
N ILE A 76 12.76 2.27 1.45
CA ILE A 76 12.66 0.81 1.68
C ILE A 76 13.85 0.31 2.50
N MET A 77 15.06 0.76 2.20
CA MET A 77 16.26 0.40 2.97
C MET A 77 16.21 0.96 4.40
N ALA A 78 15.63 2.14 4.59
CA ALA A 78 15.47 2.77 5.90
C ALA A 78 14.48 2.05 6.82
N LEU A 79 13.51 1.29 6.27
CA LEU A 79 12.62 0.45 7.07
C LEU A 79 13.34 -0.71 7.76
N ASP A 80 14.41 -1.22 7.15
CA ASP A 80 15.29 -2.28 7.70
C ASP A 80 14.50 -3.43 8.35
N SER A 81 14.71 -3.66 9.66
CA SER A 81 14.08 -4.75 10.41
C SER A 81 12.55 -4.69 10.47
N GLU A 82 11.91 -3.52 10.34
CA GLU A 82 10.45 -3.39 10.38
C GLU A 82 9.79 -4.11 9.19
N LEU A 83 10.39 -3.96 8.00
CA LEU A 83 9.91 -4.60 6.78
C LEU A 83 10.07 -6.12 6.88
N ILE A 84 11.23 -6.58 7.35
CA ILE A 84 11.53 -8.01 7.50
C ILE A 84 10.60 -8.66 8.55
N ALA A 85 10.42 -8.02 9.70
CA ALA A 85 9.55 -8.52 10.76
C ALA A 85 8.09 -8.64 10.29
N THR A 86 7.61 -7.65 9.51
CA THR A 86 6.26 -7.69 8.93
C THR A 86 6.13 -8.85 7.96
N TYR A 87 7.09 -9.03 7.04
CA TYR A 87 7.13 -10.15 6.10
C TYR A 87 7.05 -11.51 6.81
N CYS A 88 7.96 -11.76 7.77
CA CYS A 88 7.96 -13.03 8.52
C CYS A 88 6.67 -13.23 9.33
N SER A 89 6.08 -12.15 9.86
CA SER A 89 4.82 -12.24 10.60
C SER A 89 3.61 -12.54 9.71
N GLU A 90 3.66 -12.31 8.41
CA GLU A 90 2.53 -12.57 7.50
C GLU A 90 2.67 -13.86 6.70
N THR A 91 3.90 -14.30 6.42
CA THR A 91 4.15 -15.46 5.55
C THR A 91 5.05 -16.54 6.14
N GLY A 92 5.62 -16.31 7.34
CA GLY A 92 6.60 -17.21 7.97
C GLY A 92 7.99 -17.10 7.38
#